data_AF-A0A4U3KRN2-F1
#
_entry.id   AF-A0A4U3KRN2-F1
#
_cell.length_a   1.000
_cell.length_b   1.000
_cell.length_c   1.000
_cell.angle_alpha   90.00
_cell.angle_beta   90.00
_cell.angle_gamma   90.00
#
_symmetry.space_group_name_H-M   'P 1'
#
loop_
_entity.id
_entity.type
_entity.pdbx_description
1 polymer ?
#
loop_
_entity_poly.entity_id
_entity_poly.type
_entity_poly.pdbx_seq_one_letter_code
_entity_poly.pdbx_strand_id
1 'polypeptide(L)'
;MTIELIPVIEIGYNNQDVSTPDKYPYWEHSELWDKYNSDSYKKAGFKDEFKPYLAGSSFYRPSEITDNNLTKIVIDHTQELRDGKYGREQASALFGGYVLRIDGQDKYFPQCCGDLADFKYWENIADGKEQGFYAGHPEPQVKIHADKITFDFTVEEFDEHFAPTPSENIVQFDIPSLKKAIETVKAELDTFEKRLEKINRDEKLNIDNIGGLLIWDNANYD
;
A
#
# COMPACT_ATOMS: atom_id res chain seq x y z
N MET A 1 22.98 1.21 -8.31
CA MET A 1 21.56 1.55 -8.50
C MET A 1 21.03 2.17 -7.24
N THR A 2 19.97 2.95 -7.34
CA THR A 2 19.23 3.48 -6.20
C THR A 2 17.91 2.75 -6.13
N ILE A 3 17.60 2.15 -4.99
CA ILE A 3 16.32 1.51 -4.73
C ILE A 3 15.60 2.30 -3.65
N GLU A 4 14.32 2.55 -3.87
CA GLU A 4 13.40 3.05 -2.87
C GLU A 4 12.22 2.08 -2.76
N LEU A 5 11.82 1.80 -1.52
CA LEU A 5 10.53 1.20 -1.21
C LEU A 5 9.69 2.30 -0.60
N ILE A 6 8.63 2.69 -1.29
CA ILE A 6 7.82 3.83 -0.90
C ILE A 6 6.49 3.29 -0.35
N PRO A 7 6.19 3.51 0.95
CA PRO A 7 4.92 3.08 1.50
C PRO A 7 3.80 3.92 0.90
N VAL A 8 2.74 3.26 0.47
CA VAL A 8 1.50 3.89 0.02
C VAL A 8 0.33 3.19 0.68
N ILE A 9 -0.68 3.95 1.07
CA ILE A 9 -1.97 3.39 1.46
C ILE A 9 -2.99 3.64 0.36
N GLU A 10 -3.81 2.64 0.10
CA GLU A 10 -4.94 2.73 -0.78
C GLU A 10 -6.15 3.31 -0.04
N ILE A 11 -6.74 4.37 -0.58
CA ILE A 11 -7.91 5.03 0.01
C ILE A 11 -9.09 4.86 -0.95
N GLY A 12 -9.93 3.88 -0.66
CA GLY A 12 -11.14 3.58 -1.43
C GLY A 12 -12.42 4.09 -0.74
N TYR A 13 -13.11 5.06 -1.35
CA TYR A 13 -14.45 5.50 -0.92
C TYR A 13 -15.41 5.46 -2.13
N ASN A 14 -15.46 4.32 -2.81
CA ASN A 14 -16.22 4.19 -4.07
C ASN A 14 -17.74 4.11 -3.86
N ASN A 15 -18.19 3.89 -2.61
CA ASN A 15 -19.58 3.70 -2.20
C ASN A 15 -20.32 5.00 -1.85
N GLN A 16 -19.98 6.12 -2.49
CA GLN A 16 -20.47 7.47 -2.13
C GLN A 16 -21.49 8.04 -3.13
N ASP A 17 -22.14 7.18 -3.92
CA ASP A 17 -23.06 7.56 -5.00
C ASP A 17 -22.44 8.58 -5.97
N VAL A 18 -21.12 8.47 -6.22
CA VAL A 18 -20.41 9.21 -7.28
C VAL A 18 -20.33 8.29 -8.49
N SER A 19 -20.68 8.81 -9.67
CA SER A 19 -20.58 8.03 -10.91
C SER A 19 -19.12 7.68 -11.20
N THR A 20 -18.81 6.40 -11.20
CA THR A 20 -17.49 5.89 -11.60
C THR A 20 -17.19 6.26 -13.05
N PRO A 21 -15.95 6.65 -13.39
CA PRO A 21 -15.54 6.89 -14.77
C PRO A 21 -15.78 5.67 -15.66
N ASP A 22 -16.17 5.92 -16.91
CA ASP A 22 -16.39 4.90 -17.94
C ASP A 22 -15.10 4.52 -18.69
N LYS A 23 -14.02 5.26 -18.49
CA LYS A 23 -12.73 5.07 -19.15
C LYS A 23 -11.69 4.47 -18.21
N TYR A 24 -11.00 3.44 -18.69
CA TYR A 24 -9.93 2.72 -18.00
C TYR A 24 -8.79 2.47 -19.02
N PRO A 25 -7.51 2.38 -18.60
CA PRO A 25 -7.01 2.38 -17.22
C PRO A 25 -6.94 3.74 -16.53
N TYR A 26 -6.97 3.72 -15.20
CA TYR A 26 -6.99 4.96 -14.40
C TYR A 26 -5.75 5.83 -14.61
N TRP A 27 -4.60 5.22 -14.91
CA TRP A 27 -3.34 5.92 -15.15
C TRP A 27 -3.28 6.59 -16.54
N GLU A 28 -4.10 6.16 -17.51
CA GLU A 28 -4.23 6.82 -18.83
C GLU A 28 -5.31 7.90 -18.84
N HIS A 29 -6.20 7.88 -17.85
CA HIS A 29 -7.33 8.79 -17.71
C HIS A 29 -7.30 9.53 -16.36
N SER A 30 -6.10 9.90 -15.92
CA SER A 30 -5.82 10.36 -14.56
C SER A 30 -6.71 11.50 -14.10
N GLU A 31 -6.94 12.53 -14.92
CA GLU A 31 -7.81 13.67 -14.54
C GLU A 31 -9.25 13.24 -14.21
N LEU A 32 -9.79 12.26 -14.93
CA LEU A 32 -11.14 11.74 -14.68
C LEU A 32 -11.19 10.97 -13.36
N TRP A 33 -10.18 10.15 -13.10
CA TRP A 33 -10.08 9.34 -11.89
C TRP A 33 -9.72 10.17 -10.65
N ASP A 34 -8.84 11.15 -10.77
CA ASP A 34 -8.53 12.12 -9.70
C ASP A 34 -9.78 12.91 -9.31
N LYS A 35 -10.58 13.33 -10.29
CA LYS A 35 -11.86 13.99 -10.04
C LYS A 35 -12.83 13.06 -9.31
N TYR A 36 -12.98 11.82 -9.79
CA TYR A 36 -13.84 10.82 -9.15
C TYR A 36 -13.43 10.58 -7.69
N ASN A 37 -12.14 10.33 -7.44
CA ASN A 37 -11.59 10.10 -6.11
C ASN A 37 -11.84 11.32 -5.21
N SER A 38 -11.51 12.54 -5.67
CA SER A 38 -11.77 13.79 -4.93
C SER A 38 -13.25 13.95 -4.57
N ASP A 39 -14.16 13.76 -5.52
CA ASP A 39 -15.61 13.93 -5.30
C ASP A 39 -16.14 12.88 -4.30
N SER A 40 -15.65 11.64 -4.41
CA SER A 40 -15.94 10.55 -3.47
C SER A 40 -15.46 10.87 -2.06
N TYR A 41 -14.23 11.36 -1.90
CA TYR A 41 -13.70 11.74 -0.58
C TYR A 41 -14.47 12.92 0.04
N LYS A 42 -14.80 13.94 -0.75
CA LYS A 42 -15.60 15.07 -0.28
C LYS A 42 -16.97 14.62 0.22
N LYS A 43 -17.64 13.71 -0.51
CA LYS A 43 -18.91 13.12 -0.06
C LYS A 43 -18.78 12.24 1.17
N ALA A 44 -17.69 11.48 1.29
CA ALA A 44 -17.38 10.70 2.47
C ALA A 44 -17.08 11.57 3.71
N GLY A 45 -16.89 12.88 3.54
CA GLY A 45 -16.70 13.85 4.62
C GLY A 45 -15.25 14.24 4.89
N PHE A 46 -14.32 13.92 3.99
CA PHE A 46 -12.94 14.43 4.07
C PHE A 46 -12.90 15.92 3.80
N LYS A 47 -12.12 16.64 4.62
CA LYS A 47 -12.04 18.10 4.59
C LYS A 47 -10.78 18.61 3.91
N ASP A 48 -9.68 17.88 4.07
CA ASP A 48 -8.40 18.26 3.50
C ASP A 48 -8.22 17.58 2.15
N GLU A 49 -7.49 18.23 1.26
CA GLU A 49 -7.17 17.66 -0.06
C GLU A 49 -6.19 16.49 0.08
N PHE A 50 -6.37 15.49 -0.78
CA PHE A 50 -5.43 14.39 -0.93
C PHE A 50 -4.53 14.65 -2.13
N LYS A 51 -3.24 14.34 -1.97
CA LYS A 51 -2.26 14.35 -3.06
C LYS A 51 -1.93 12.90 -3.44
N PRO A 52 -2.42 12.39 -4.57
CA PRO A 52 -2.14 11.02 -4.96
C PRO A 52 -0.66 10.84 -5.29
N TYR A 53 -0.12 9.67 -4.97
CA TYR A 53 1.23 9.27 -5.31
C TYR A 53 1.42 9.20 -6.83
N LEU A 54 0.46 8.56 -7.50
CA LEU A 54 0.35 8.47 -8.96
C LEU A 54 -0.99 9.09 -9.38
N ALA A 55 -0.98 10.00 -10.36
CA ALA A 55 -2.20 10.63 -10.86
C ALA A 55 -3.21 9.58 -11.34
N GLY A 56 -4.48 9.76 -10.98
CA GLY A 56 -5.57 8.82 -11.21
C GLY A 56 -5.66 7.66 -10.22
N SER A 57 -4.59 7.35 -9.47
CA SER A 57 -4.60 6.25 -8.50
C SER A 57 -5.27 6.63 -7.19
N SER A 58 -5.68 5.61 -6.44
CA SER A 58 -6.11 5.68 -5.04
C SER A 58 -4.95 5.52 -4.04
N PHE A 59 -3.69 5.61 -4.49
CA PHE A 59 -2.51 5.43 -3.62
C PHE A 59 -1.98 6.76 -3.08
N TYR A 60 -1.72 6.82 -1.78
CA TYR A 60 -1.28 8.01 -1.07
C TYR A 60 -0.11 7.70 -0.14
N ARG A 61 0.93 8.56 -0.15
CA ARG A 61 2.04 8.42 0.81
C ARG A 61 1.53 8.75 2.22
N PRO A 62 1.76 7.88 3.24
CA PRO A 62 1.36 8.15 4.61
C PRO A 62 1.84 9.51 5.14
N SER A 63 3.05 9.91 4.76
CA SER A 63 3.68 11.18 5.12
C SER A 63 3.02 12.42 4.51
N GLU A 64 2.26 12.28 3.42
CA GLU A 64 1.56 13.39 2.75
C GLU A 64 0.07 13.51 3.17
N ILE A 65 -0.46 12.52 3.90
CA ILE A 65 -1.83 12.56 4.41
C ILE A 65 -1.89 13.47 5.64
N THR A 66 -2.83 14.40 5.70
CA THR A 66 -3.02 15.27 6.85
C THR A 66 -3.52 14.50 8.08
N ASP A 67 -3.28 15.03 9.28
CA ASP A 67 -3.78 14.39 10.51
C ASP A 67 -5.32 14.29 10.55
N ASN A 68 -6.06 15.26 9.99
CA ASN A 68 -7.53 15.19 9.94
C ASN A 68 -8.00 14.04 9.05
N ASN A 69 -7.43 13.91 7.85
CA ASN A 69 -7.78 12.84 6.92
C ASN A 69 -7.35 11.49 7.49
N LEU A 70 -6.14 11.39 8.05
CA LEU A 70 -5.66 10.16 8.68
C LEU A 70 -6.55 9.73 9.85
N THR A 71 -6.99 10.68 10.68
CA THR A 71 -7.90 10.39 11.81
C THR A 71 -9.18 9.73 11.31
N LYS A 72 -9.80 10.28 10.27
CA LYS A 72 -11.00 9.68 9.67
C LYS A 72 -10.74 8.30 9.07
N ILE A 73 -9.65 8.13 8.33
CA ILE A 73 -9.26 6.83 7.75
C ILE A 73 -9.15 5.78 8.84
N VAL A 74 -8.44 6.08 9.94
CA VAL A 74 -8.25 5.16 11.06
C VAL A 74 -9.59 4.83 11.74
N ILE A 75 -10.43 5.84 11.97
CA ILE A 75 -11.75 5.65 12.58
C ILE A 75 -12.60 4.71 11.72
N ASP A 76 -12.69 4.97 10.41
CA ASP A 76 -13.53 4.21 9.49
C ASP A 76 -13.00 2.77 9.32
N HIS A 77 -11.69 2.62 9.08
CA HIS A 77 -11.04 1.31 8.87
C HIS A 77 -11.19 0.39 10.07
N THR A 78 -11.14 0.94 11.29
CA THR A 78 -11.22 0.14 12.52
C THR A 78 -12.61 0.15 13.17
N GLN A 79 -13.62 0.76 12.54
CA GLN A 79 -14.98 0.87 13.11
C GLN A 79 -15.58 -0.51 13.40
N GLU A 80 -15.51 -1.42 12.43
CA GLU A 80 -16.11 -2.75 12.57
C GLU A 80 -15.41 -3.63 13.63
N LEU A 81 -14.09 -3.50 13.77
CA LEU A 81 -13.32 -4.10 14.86
C LEU A 81 -13.81 -3.57 16.22
N ARG A 82 -13.92 -2.25 16.36
CA ARG A 82 -14.36 -1.61 17.61
C ARG A 82 -15.81 -1.94 17.96
N ASP A 83 -16.65 -2.16 16.95
CA ASP A 83 -18.03 -2.62 17.12
C ASP A 83 -18.13 -4.12 17.44
N GLY A 84 -17.01 -4.85 17.43
CA GLY A 84 -16.95 -6.28 17.73
C GLY A 84 -17.55 -7.15 16.63
N LYS A 85 -17.61 -6.67 15.37
CA LYS A 85 -18.09 -7.48 14.24
C LYS A 85 -17.13 -8.61 13.90
N TYR A 86 -15.84 -8.42 14.18
CA TYR A 86 -14.77 -9.39 13.99
C TYR A 86 -13.67 -9.21 15.03
N GLY A 87 -12.86 -10.24 15.23
CA GLY A 87 -11.71 -10.23 16.15
C GLY A 87 -10.48 -9.54 15.55
N ARG A 88 -9.46 -9.26 16.37
CA ARG A 88 -8.21 -8.62 15.93
C ARG A 88 -7.53 -9.42 14.81
N GLU A 89 -7.55 -10.74 14.94
CA GLU A 89 -6.99 -11.71 14.00
C GLU A 89 -7.68 -11.71 12.62
N GLN A 90 -8.79 -10.99 12.47
CA GLN A 90 -9.51 -10.83 11.21
C GLN A 90 -9.39 -9.40 10.66
N ALA A 91 -8.75 -8.50 11.40
CA ALA A 91 -8.55 -7.12 11.00
C ALA A 91 -7.34 -7.01 10.08
N SER A 92 -7.53 -6.38 8.92
CA SER A 92 -6.42 -6.10 8.01
C SER A 92 -5.66 -4.85 8.41
N ALA A 93 -4.38 -4.80 8.05
CA ALA A 93 -3.61 -3.56 8.06
C ALA A 93 -4.22 -2.56 7.06
N LEU A 94 -3.67 -1.34 7.00
CA LEU A 94 -4.11 -0.37 5.99
C LEU A 94 -3.76 -0.89 4.60
N PHE A 95 -4.77 -1.03 3.74
CA PHE A 95 -4.61 -1.47 2.35
C PHE A 95 -3.61 -0.59 1.59
N GLY A 96 -2.96 -1.16 0.58
CA GLY A 96 -1.87 -0.54 -0.16
C GLY A 96 -0.63 -1.41 -0.15
N GLY A 97 0.52 -0.86 0.26
CA GLY A 97 1.78 -1.59 0.34
C GLY A 97 2.97 -0.71 -0.04
N TYR A 98 3.88 -1.25 -0.84
CA TYR A 98 5.14 -0.60 -1.22
C TYR A 98 5.31 -0.48 -2.74
N VAL A 99 5.55 0.74 -3.21
CA VAL A 99 6.02 0.97 -4.59
C VAL A 99 7.52 0.73 -4.64
N LEU A 100 7.95 -0.17 -5.54
CA LEU A 100 9.36 -0.38 -5.84
C LEU A 100 9.79 0.64 -6.90
N ARG A 101 10.72 1.52 -6.51
CA ARG A 101 11.31 2.49 -7.41
C ARG A 101 12.79 2.21 -7.58
N ILE A 102 13.23 2.12 -8.83
CA ILE A 102 14.62 1.86 -9.20
C ILE A 102 15.12 2.99 -10.09
N ASP A 103 16.21 3.63 -9.68
CA ASP A 103 16.85 4.74 -10.37
C ASP A 103 15.84 5.85 -10.78
N GLY A 104 14.90 6.14 -9.86
CA GLY A 104 13.87 7.17 -10.02
C GLY A 104 12.63 6.75 -10.81
N GLN A 105 12.54 5.50 -11.27
CA GLN A 105 11.39 4.98 -12.02
C GLN A 105 10.59 3.97 -11.19
N ASP A 106 9.28 4.13 -11.16
CA ASP A 106 8.38 3.16 -10.54
C ASP A 106 8.34 1.88 -11.39
N LYS A 107 8.71 0.75 -10.79
CA LYS A 107 8.83 -0.55 -11.46
C LYS A 107 7.74 -1.53 -11.03
N TYR A 108 7.25 -1.40 -9.80
CA TYR A 108 6.17 -2.22 -9.27
C TYR A 108 5.32 -1.39 -8.30
N PHE A 109 4.02 -1.56 -8.37
CA PHE A 109 3.04 -0.98 -7.45
C PHE A 109 2.40 -2.10 -6.63
N PRO A 110 1.90 -1.81 -5.42
CA PRO A 110 1.07 -2.77 -4.70
C PRO A 110 -0.14 -3.17 -5.52
N GLN A 111 -0.52 -4.44 -5.45
CA GLN A 111 -1.63 -4.99 -6.20
C GLN A 111 -2.87 -5.18 -5.31
N CYS A 112 -3.97 -5.64 -5.90
CA CYS A 112 -5.22 -5.86 -5.18
C CYS A 112 -5.00 -6.77 -3.97
N CYS A 113 -5.64 -6.46 -2.84
CA CYS A 113 -5.49 -7.16 -1.56
C CYS A 113 -4.14 -6.97 -0.84
N GLY A 114 -3.23 -6.16 -1.37
CA GLY A 114 -2.01 -5.77 -0.65
C GLY A 114 -2.29 -4.82 0.51
N ASP A 115 -1.43 -4.85 1.53
CA ASP A 115 -1.48 -3.93 2.66
C ASP A 115 -0.07 -3.58 3.20
N LEU A 116 0.00 -2.67 4.18
CA LEU A 116 1.28 -2.26 4.76
C LEU A 116 2.03 -3.40 5.48
N ALA A 117 1.33 -4.44 5.97
CA ALA A 117 1.95 -5.56 6.65
C ALA A 117 2.68 -6.51 5.69
N ASP A 118 2.52 -6.32 4.37
CA ASP A 118 3.32 -6.98 3.35
C ASP A 118 4.80 -6.59 3.38
N PHE A 119 5.19 -5.62 4.21
CA PHE A 119 6.57 -5.27 4.50
C PHE A 119 7.43 -6.51 4.82
N LYS A 120 6.87 -7.47 5.56
CA LYS A 120 7.56 -8.71 5.94
C LYS A 120 8.07 -9.50 4.72
N TYR A 121 7.39 -9.40 3.58
CA TYR A 121 7.78 -10.11 2.36
C TYR A 121 8.99 -9.44 1.68
N TRP A 122 9.11 -8.11 1.79
CA TRP A 122 10.31 -7.40 1.36
C TRP A 122 11.52 -7.74 2.23
N GLU A 123 11.34 -7.84 3.56
CA GLU A 123 12.38 -8.32 4.48
C GLU A 123 12.81 -9.76 4.14
N ASN A 124 11.84 -10.64 3.88
CA ASN A 124 12.11 -12.03 3.50
C ASN A 124 12.98 -12.14 2.22
N ILE A 125 12.66 -11.37 1.18
CA ILE A 125 13.47 -11.34 -0.04
C ILE A 125 14.88 -10.80 0.26
N ALA A 126 15.00 -9.74 1.05
CA ALA A 126 16.30 -9.18 1.42
C ALA A 126 17.18 -10.18 2.20
N ASP A 127 16.56 -11.13 2.90
CA ASP A 127 17.24 -12.23 3.59
C ASP A 127 17.42 -13.49 2.74
N GLY A 128 17.13 -13.42 1.44
CA GLY A 128 17.38 -14.48 0.49
C GLY A 128 16.27 -15.55 0.43
N LYS A 129 15.09 -15.28 1.00
CA LYS A 129 13.93 -16.17 0.87
C LYS A 129 13.23 -15.87 -0.45
N GLU A 130 13.44 -16.76 -1.42
CA GLU A 130 12.87 -16.64 -2.77
C GLU A 130 11.36 -16.93 -2.81
N GLN A 131 10.88 -17.87 -1.99
CA GLN A 131 9.49 -18.31 -2.02
C GLN A 131 8.58 -17.50 -1.10
N GLY A 132 7.33 -17.32 -1.56
CA GLY A 132 6.25 -16.75 -0.75
C GLY A 132 6.26 -15.24 -0.65
N PHE A 133 6.80 -14.53 -1.65
CA PHE A 133 6.58 -13.09 -1.76
C PHE A 133 5.11 -12.81 -2.06
N TYR A 134 4.51 -11.89 -1.29
CA TYR A 134 3.13 -11.46 -1.47
C TYR A 134 3.06 -9.94 -1.28
N ALA A 135 2.33 -9.26 -2.15
CA ALA A 135 2.02 -7.83 -2.03
C ALA A 135 0.74 -7.51 -2.82
N GLY A 136 -0.26 -8.38 -2.66
CA GLY A 136 -1.46 -8.44 -3.49
C GLY A 136 -1.31 -9.25 -4.78
N HIS A 137 -2.42 -9.50 -5.45
CA HIS A 137 -2.49 -10.25 -6.71
C HIS A 137 -2.65 -9.32 -7.94
N PRO A 138 -1.94 -9.58 -9.06
CA PRO A 138 -0.98 -10.67 -9.26
C PRO A 138 0.37 -10.45 -8.57
N GLU A 139 1.10 -11.53 -8.30
CA GLU A 139 2.43 -11.51 -7.68
C GLU A 139 3.52 -11.71 -8.73
N PRO A 140 4.67 -10.99 -8.67
CA PRO A 140 5.78 -11.28 -9.55
C PRO A 140 6.43 -12.62 -9.18
N GLN A 141 6.91 -13.35 -10.17
CA GLN A 141 7.81 -14.47 -9.88
C GLN A 141 9.15 -13.91 -9.39
N VAL A 142 9.57 -14.36 -8.21
CA VAL A 142 10.83 -13.92 -7.60
C VAL A 142 11.91 -14.99 -7.82
N LYS A 143 13.09 -14.54 -8.26
CA LYS A 143 14.30 -15.38 -8.30
C LYS A 143 15.46 -14.67 -7.64
N ILE A 144 16.20 -15.38 -6.80
CA ILE A 144 17.38 -14.85 -6.11
C ILE A 144 18.60 -15.64 -6.55
N HIS A 145 19.58 -14.93 -7.13
CA HIS A 145 20.86 -15.53 -7.49
C HIS A 145 22.00 -14.67 -6.94
N ALA A 146 22.75 -15.26 -6.00
CA ALA A 146 23.73 -14.55 -5.19
C ALA A 146 23.08 -13.31 -4.55
N ASP A 147 23.60 -12.14 -4.84
CA ASP A 147 23.19 -10.84 -4.30
C ASP A 147 22.21 -10.09 -5.22
N LYS A 148 21.63 -10.76 -6.22
CA LYS A 148 20.63 -10.20 -7.14
C LYS A 148 19.26 -10.84 -6.96
N ILE A 149 18.23 -10.00 -7.01
CA ILE A 149 16.82 -10.34 -7.06
C ILE A 149 16.31 -10.04 -8.46
N THR A 150 15.50 -10.93 -9.00
CA THR A 150 14.76 -10.75 -10.26
C THR A 150 13.28 -10.85 -9.97
N PHE A 151 12.52 -9.83 -10.36
CA PHE A 151 11.07 -9.87 -10.46
C PHE A 151 10.71 -10.10 -11.93
N ASP A 152 9.85 -11.09 -12.17
CA ASP A 152 9.27 -11.39 -13.47
C ASP A 152 7.76 -11.20 -13.40
N PHE A 153 7.27 -10.22 -14.15
CA PHE A 153 5.88 -9.81 -14.24
C PHE A 153 5.15 -10.46 -15.43
N THR A 154 5.76 -11.44 -16.09
CA THR A 154 5.12 -12.14 -17.20
C THR A 154 3.92 -12.94 -16.70
N VAL A 155 2.75 -12.65 -17.25
CA VAL A 155 1.48 -13.34 -16.99
C VAL A 155 0.95 -13.97 -18.28
N GLU A 156 0.16 -15.04 -18.18
CA GLU A 156 -0.47 -15.63 -19.37
C GLU A 156 -1.68 -14.79 -19.84
N GLU A 157 -2.15 -15.01 -21.07
CA GLU A 157 -3.24 -14.24 -21.69
C GLU A 157 -4.53 -14.21 -20.84
N PHE A 158 -4.78 -15.28 -20.09
CA PHE A 158 -5.99 -15.44 -19.28
C PHE A 158 -5.78 -15.15 -17.79
N ASP A 159 -4.56 -14.79 -17.40
CA ASP A 159 -4.24 -14.44 -16.02
C ASP A 159 -4.57 -12.97 -15.73
N GLU A 160 -4.71 -12.66 -14.44
CA GLU A 160 -4.84 -11.29 -14.00
C GLU A 160 -3.55 -10.50 -14.28
N HIS A 161 -3.71 -9.30 -14.82
CA HIS A 161 -2.59 -8.44 -15.19
C HIS A 161 -2.30 -7.42 -14.09
N PHE A 162 -1.01 -7.09 -13.95
CA PHE A 162 -0.56 -6.05 -13.02
C PHE A 162 -1.16 -4.68 -13.37
N ALA A 163 -1.56 -3.94 -12.33
CA ALA A 163 -2.12 -2.60 -12.42
C ALA A 163 -1.41 -1.64 -11.45
N PRO A 164 -0.73 -0.58 -11.92
CA PRO A 164 -0.44 -0.27 -13.32
C PRO A 164 0.42 -1.34 -14.00
N THR A 165 0.30 -1.44 -15.33
CA THR A 165 1.11 -2.37 -16.11
C THR A 165 2.60 -1.98 -16.02
N PRO A 166 3.48 -2.90 -15.58
CA PRO A 166 4.92 -2.64 -15.54
C PRO A 166 5.46 -2.27 -16.92
N SER A 167 6.39 -1.32 -16.95
CA SER A 167 7.05 -0.90 -18.19
C SER A 167 8.01 -1.96 -18.75
N GLU A 168 8.44 -2.90 -17.91
CA GLU A 168 9.35 -3.99 -18.22
C GLU A 168 8.83 -5.26 -17.57
N ASN A 169 8.87 -6.39 -18.28
CA ASN A 169 8.45 -7.67 -17.71
C ASN A 169 9.48 -8.23 -16.72
N ILE A 170 10.76 -7.88 -16.87
CA ILE A 170 11.82 -8.36 -16.00
C ILE A 170 12.53 -7.18 -15.37
N VAL A 171 12.57 -7.14 -14.04
CA VAL A 171 13.28 -6.13 -13.28
C VAL A 171 14.30 -6.81 -12.37
N GLN A 172 15.53 -6.31 -12.36
CA GLN A 172 16.61 -6.83 -11.53
C GLN A 172 17.17 -5.77 -10.60
N PHE A 173 17.46 -6.18 -9.38
CA PHE A 173 18.00 -5.30 -8.36
C PHE A 173 18.81 -6.04 -7.30
N ASP A 174 19.65 -5.33 -6.53
CA ASP A 174 20.59 -5.94 -5.59
C ASP A 174 20.09 -5.92 -4.13
N ILE A 175 20.39 -7.00 -3.40
CA ILE A 175 20.04 -7.17 -1.99
C ILE A 175 20.61 -6.05 -1.11
N PRO A 176 21.88 -5.63 -1.23
CA PRO A 176 22.42 -4.52 -0.44
C PRO A 176 21.63 -3.21 -0.59
N SER A 177 21.18 -2.88 -1.79
CA SER A 177 20.36 -1.70 -2.06
C SER A 177 18.95 -1.87 -1.50
N LEU A 178 18.34 -3.06 -1.60
CA LEU A 178 17.05 -3.36 -1.01
C LEU A 178 17.10 -3.20 0.52
N LYS A 179 18.14 -3.71 1.18
CA LYS A 179 18.31 -3.57 2.65
C LYS A 179 18.35 -2.11 3.07
N LYS A 180 19.02 -1.23 2.31
CA LYS A 180 19.02 0.21 2.60
C LYS A 180 17.64 0.85 2.43
N ALA A 181 16.88 0.43 1.41
CA ALA A 181 15.52 0.88 1.19
C ALA A 181 14.59 0.45 2.34
N ILE A 182 14.73 -0.79 2.81
CA ILE A 182 14.02 -1.36 3.97
C ILE A 182 14.26 -0.52 5.24
N GLU A 183 15.51 -0.20 5.57
CA GLU A 183 15.80 0.65 6.74
C GLU A 183 15.17 2.05 6.62
N THR A 184 15.15 2.60 5.41
CA THR A 184 14.56 3.92 5.15
C THR A 184 13.05 3.89 5.36
N VAL A 185 12.35 2.91 4.77
CA VAL A 185 10.90 2.81 4.92
C VAL A 185 10.50 2.43 6.35
N LYS A 186 11.30 1.63 7.06
CA LYS A 186 11.07 1.32 8.47
C LYS A 186 11.05 2.59 9.32
N ALA A 187 11.99 3.51 9.11
CA ALA A 187 11.98 4.80 9.80
C ALA A 187 10.77 5.70 9.43
N GLU A 188 10.29 5.63 8.18
CA GLU A 188 9.05 6.31 7.76
C GLU A 188 7.82 5.70 8.46
N LEU A 189 7.72 4.38 8.51
CA LEU A 189 6.65 3.65 9.16
C LEU A 189 6.66 3.85 10.68
N ASP A 190 7.82 3.89 11.35
CA ASP A 190 7.93 4.25 12.77
C ASP A 190 7.40 5.67 13.05
N THR A 191 7.57 6.58 12.08
CA THR A 191 7.03 7.94 12.19
C THR A 191 5.52 7.94 11.98
N PHE A 192 5.03 7.13 11.04
CA PHE A 192 3.60 6.95 10.81
C PHE A 192 2.90 6.29 12.00
N GLU A 193 3.51 5.27 12.61
CA GLU A 193 3.02 4.60 13.80
C GLU A 193 2.78 5.57 14.95
N LYS A 194 3.72 6.49 15.22
CA LYS A 194 3.54 7.54 16.25
C LYS A 194 2.32 8.43 15.99
N ARG A 195 1.96 8.66 14.73
CA ARG A 195 0.74 9.40 14.35
C ARG A 195 -0.50 8.56 14.64
N LEU A 196 -0.48 7.26 14.33
CA LEU A 196 -1.56 6.34 14.66
C LEU A 196 -1.76 6.21 16.18
N GLU A 197 -0.68 6.12 16.95
CA GLU A 197 -0.74 6.11 18.41
C GLU A 197 -1.36 7.38 18.97
N LYS A 198 -1.02 8.54 18.40
CA LYS A 198 -1.62 9.82 18.78
C LYS A 198 -3.12 9.82 18.51
N ILE A 199 -3.55 9.39 17.32
CA ILE A 199 -4.96 9.27 16.96
C ILE A 199 -5.70 8.31 17.90
N ASN A 200 -5.12 7.13 18.16
CA ASN A 200 -5.69 6.13 19.08
C ASN A 200 -5.96 6.71 20.47
N ARG A 201 -5.04 7.54 21.00
CA ARG A 201 -5.19 8.23 22.29
C ARG A 201 -6.22 9.35 22.23
N ASP A 202 -6.12 10.25 21.24
CA ASP A 202 -6.92 11.47 21.16
C ASP A 202 -8.40 11.13 20.90
N GLU A 203 -8.66 10.17 20.01
CA GLU A 203 -10.00 9.69 19.66
C GLU A 203 -10.50 8.57 20.59
N LYS A 204 -9.67 8.15 21.56
CA LYS A 204 -10.00 7.11 22.55
C LYS A 204 -10.50 5.82 21.90
N LEU A 205 -9.84 5.40 20.82
CA LEU A 205 -10.23 4.20 20.07
C LEU A 205 -10.02 2.91 20.89
N ASN A 206 -9.14 2.97 21.91
CA ASN A 206 -8.79 1.85 22.80
C ASN A 206 -8.32 0.60 22.05
N ILE A 207 -7.58 0.80 20.95
CA ILE A 207 -7.00 -0.30 20.18
C ILE A 207 -5.63 -0.61 20.76
N ASP A 208 -5.46 -1.81 21.31
CA ASP A 208 -4.16 -2.29 21.77
C ASP A 208 -3.21 -2.43 20.56
N ASN A 209 -1.97 -1.95 20.70
CA ASN A 209 -0.95 -2.01 19.64
C ASN A 209 -1.49 -1.63 18.24
N ILE A 210 -1.93 -0.38 18.08
CA ILE A 210 -2.50 0.11 16.81
C ILE A 210 -1.47 0.10 15.66
N GLY A 211 -0.18 0.31 15.96
CA GLY A 211 0.90 0.21 14.97
C GLY A 211 1.02 -1.21 14.44
N GLY A 212 1.05 -2.20 15.36
CA GLY A 212 0.92 -3.61 14.99
C GLY A 212 -0.28 -3.84 14.08
N LEU A 213 -1.47 -3.42 14.50
CA LEU A 213 -2.70 -3.68 13.76
C LEU A 213 -2.71 -3.11 12.34
N LEU A 214 -2.24 -1.87 12.18
CA LEU A 214 -2.44 -1.09 10.95
C LEU A 214 -1.23 -1.05 10.03
N ILE A 215 -0.07 -1.54 10.49
CA ILE A 215 1.20 -1.49 9.75
C ILE A 215 1.89 -2.86 9.73
N TRP A 216 2.04 -3.54 10.88
CA TRP A 216 3.04 -4.61 11.02
C TRP A 216 2.48 -6.04 11.09
N ASP A 217 1.32 -6.21 11.71
CA ASP A 217 0.69 -7.50 11.98
C ASP A 217 -0.04 -7.96 10.71
N ASN A 218 0.36 -9.09 10.15
CA ASN A 218 -0.28 -9.66 8.98
C ASN A 218 -1.27 -10.75 9.39
N ALA A 219 -2.54 -10.36 9.53
CA ALA A 219 -3.65 -11.25 9.90
C ALA A 219 -4.00 -12.30 8.83
N ASN A 220 -3.53 -12.14 7.59
CA ASN A 220 -3.94 -12.97 6.46
C ASN A 220 -3.20 -14.32 6.38
N TYR A 221 -2.13 -14.56 7.15
CA TYR A 221 -1.19 -15.66 6.87
C TYR A 221 -0.55 -16.36 8.09
N ASP A 222 -1.23 -16.46 9.23
CA ASP A 222 -0.85 -17.38 10.32
C ASP A 222 -1.61 -18.72 10.27
#